data_AF-A0ABD5Z1W0-F1
#
_entry.id   AF-A0ABD5Z1W0-F1
#
_cell.length_a   1.000
_cell.length_b   1.000
_cell.length_c   1.000
_cell.angle_alpha   90.00
_cell.angle_beta   90.00
_cell.angle_gamma   90.00
#
_symmetry.space_group_name_H-M   'P 1'
#
loop_
_entity.id
_entity.type
_entity.pdbx_description
1 polymer ?
#
loop_
_entity_poly.entity_id
_entity_poly.type
_entity_poly.pdbx_seq_one_letter_code
_entity_poly.pdbx_strand_id
1 'polypeptide(L)'
;MGSSADRLPFFAALRSATRFRDCLLLAAVPALLVGVFCLPETTKRSLTFSYTDPTLLTAYTANFVHFRVEHLAANVAGYILLAGTGYALAVLAGRRRLFGVAGTTYLLAFPVVLSALNLAVPRDAYTYGFSGVVMAFAGLLPLLLVLYAQEQLDPHVRVRYTPGLFFATLAVITVVALPHTTLTFAIAGAATFMVGVYGLSIRSDRHRGVTFRTRLRERPGYGDAFILGLGLILGYPFVGFPTTSWLDSTIVNLYAHFVGYCLAFIVPYLALELGVFERTGSRSNDG
;
A
#
# COMPACT_ATOMS: atom_id res chain seq x y z
N MET A 1 -30.47 -10.91 -8.60
CA MET A 1 -29.73 -12.20 -8.69
C MET A 1 -29.24 -12.37 -10.13
N GLY A 2 -28.01 -11.96 -10.41
CA GLY A 2 -27.39 -12.21 -11.72
C GLY A 2 -26.73 -13.59 -11.69
N SER A 3 -27.12 -14.44 -12.64
CA SER A 3 -26.54 -15.76 -12.90
C SER A 3 -25.01 -15.72 -12.85
N SER A 4 -24.39 -16.72 -12.21
CA SER A 4 -22.95 -16.94 -12.21
C SER A 4 -22.35 -17.18 -13.61
N ALA A 5 -23.17 -17.26 -14.66
CA ALA A 5 -22.77 -17.56 -16.03
C ALA A 5 -22.25 -16.35 -16.85
N ASP A 6 -22.32 -15.10 -16.35
CA ASP A 6 -22.09 -13.91 -17.20
C ASP A 6 -20.85 -13.06 -16.84
N ARG A 7 -19.92 -13.57 -16.02
CA ARG A 7 -18.67 -12.84 -15.73
C ARG A 7 -17.61 -13.14 -16.77
N LEU A 8 -17.03 -12.08 -17.32
CA LEU A 8 -15.91 -12.16 -18.24
C LEU A 8 -14.73 -12.95 -17.64
N PRO A 9 -13.98 -13.71 -18.47
CA PRO A 9 -12.69 -14.28 -18.08
C PRO A 9 -11.78 -13.22 -17.47
N PHE A 10 -10.93 -13.60 -16.50
CA PHE A 10 -10.10 -12.67 -15.72
C PHE A 10 -9.36 -11.63 -16.59
N PHE A 11 -8.63 -12.06 -17.62
CA PHE A 11 -7.88 -11.14 -18.48
C PHE A 11 -8.78 -10.22 -19.31
N ALA A 12 -9.95 -10.69 -19.74
CA ALA A 12 -10.93 -9.86 -20.45
C ALA A 12 -11.56 -8.82 -19.51
N ALA A 13 -11.87 -9.21 -18.26
CA ALA A 13 -12.35 -8.30 -17.23
C ALA A 13 -11.29 -7.24 -16.86
N LEU A 14 -10.04 -7.66 -16.67
CA LEU A 14 -8.94 -6.73 -16.38
C LEU A 14 -8.74 -5.76 -17.54
N ARG A 15 -8.65 -6.26 -18.79
CA ARG A 15 -8.47 -5.41 -19.98
C ARG A 15 -9.61 -4.42 -20.19
N SER A 16 -10.85 -4.83 -19.95
CA SER A 16 -12.02 -3.95 -20.09
C SER A 16 -12.12 -2.91 -18.96
N ALA A 17 -11.65 -3.23 -17.76
CA ALA A 17 -11.66 -2.32 -16.61
C ALA A 17 -10.47 -1.34 -16.60
N THR A 18 -9.33 -1.74 -17.18
CA THR A 18 -8.12 -0.92 -17.29
C THR A 18 -8.28 0.22 -18.30
N ARG A 19 -7.80 1.41 -17.94
CA ARG A 19 -7.74 2.56 -18.85
C ARG A 19 -6.31 2.84 -19.25
N PHE A 20 -6.08 3.00 -20.55
CA PHE A 20 -4.76 3.33 -21.10
C PHE A 20 -4.13 4.57 -20.45
N ARG A 21 -4.94 5.61 -20.19
CA ARG A 21 -4.48 6.82 -19.49
C ARG A 21 -3.93 6.52 -18.09
N ASP A 22 -4.54 5.60 -17.35
CA ASP A 22 -4.05 5.26 -16.02
C ASP A 22 -2.71 4.50 -16.12
N CYS A 23 -2.56 3.63 -17.12
CA CYS A 23 -1.28 2.95 -17.39
C CYS A 23 -0.17 3.95 -17.72
N LEU A 24 -0.46 4.96 -18.54
CA LEU A 24 0.51 6.04 -18.84
C LEU A 24 0.89 6.81 -17.58
N LEU A 25 -0.08 7.15 -16.73
CA LEU A 25 0.18 7.87 -15.47
C LEU A 25 1.02 7.03 -14.49
N LEU A 26 0.75 5.72 -14.39
CA LEU A 26 1.55 4.81 -13.57
C LEU A 26 2.97 4.65 -14.15
N ALA A 27 3.12 4.57 -15.48
CA ALA A 27 4.42 4.46 -16.15
C ALA A 27 5.23 5.76 -16.09
N ALA A 28 4.58 6.92 -15.93
CA ALA A 28 5.28 8.20 -15.78
C ALA A 28 6.14 8.26 -14.51
N VAL A 29 5.76 7.55 -13.44
CA VAL A 29 6.51 7.53 -12.17
C VAL A 29 7.90 6.89 -12.32
N PRO A 30 8.05 5.63 -12.80
CA PRO A 30 9.38 5.07 -13.01
C PRO A 30 10.19 5.83 -14.06
N ALA A 31 9.55 6.39 -15.10
CA ALA A 31 10.24 7.26 -16.05
C ALA A 31 10.81 8.53 -15.38
N LEU A 32 10.04 9.16 -14.50
CA LEU A 32 10.49 10.30 -13.70
C LEU A 32 11.65 9.91 -12.78
N LEU A 33 11.56 8.79 -12.08
CA LEU A 33 12.63 8.30 -11.18
C LEU A 33 13.94 8.05 -11.95
N VAL A 34 13.86 7.43 -13.13
CA VAL A 34 15.03 7.23 -14.00
C VAL A 34 15.56 8.57 -14.50
N GLY A 35 14.69 9.50 -14.91
CA GLY A 35 15.08 10.84 -15.34
C GLY A 35 15.84 11.61 -14.26
N VAL A 36 15.35 11.61 -13.02
CA VAL A 36 16.02 12.25 -11.86
C VAL A 36 17.35 11.55 -11.55
N PHE A 37 17.41 10.22 -11.65
CA PHE A 37 18.64 9.46 -11.43
C PHE A 37 19.77 9.82 -12.41
N CYS A 38 19.42 10.13 -13.67
CA CYS A 38 20.35 10.53 -14.72
C CYS A 38 20.89 11.95 -14.59
N LEU A 39 20.37 12.77 -13.67
CA LEU A 39 20.89 14.12 -13.43
C LEU A 39 22.34 14.09 -12.90
N PRO A 40 23.14 15.15 -13.14
CA PRO A 40 24.45 15.30 -12.54
C PRO A 40 24.39 15.16 -11.02
N GLU A 41 25.43 14.60 -10.42
CA GLU A 41 25.45 14.34 -8.98
C GLU A 41 25.28 15.62 -8.15
N THR A 42 25.84 16.74 -8.59
CA THR A 42 25.67 18.06 -7.96
C THR A 42 24.19 18.47 -7.90
N THR A 43 23.45 18.30 -9.00
CA THR A 43 22.01 18.55 -9.06
C THR A 43 21.23 17.58 -8.16
N LYS A 44 21.58 16.30 -8.11
CA LYS A 44 20.93 15.34 -7.21
C LYS A 44 21.14 15.72 -5.75
N ARG A 45 22.36 16.13 -5.38
CA ARG A 45 22.69 16.58 -4.02
C ARG A 45 21.92 17.84 -3.63
N SER A 46 21.71 18.79 -4.53
CA SER A 46 20.89 19.99 -4.23
C SER A 46 19.39 19.70 -4.06
N LEU A 47 18.93 18.50 -4.43
CA LEU A 47 17.54 18.08 -4.31
C LEU A 47 17.28 17.17 -3.09
N THR A 48 18.31 16.84 -2.31
CA THR A 48 18.15 16.04 -1.08
C THR A 48 17.63 16.89 0.08
N PHE A 49 17.01 16.24 1.06
CA PHE A 49 16.41 16.91 2.20
C PHE A 49 17.40 16.94 3.37
N SER A 50 17.95 18.12 3.66
CA SER A 50 18.76 18.37 4.85
C SER A 50 17.88 18.61 6.07
N TYR A 51 18.23 18.00 7.20
CA TYR A 51 17.51 18.18 8.47
C TYR A 51 17.91 19.50 9.16
N THR A 52 19.09 20.03 8.85
CA THR A 52 19.63 21.26 9.41
C THR A 52 19.20 22.50 8.62
N ASP A 53 18.78 22.33 7.38
CA ASP A 53 18.26 23.40 6.50
C ASP A 53 17.08 22.88 5.65
N PRO A 54 15.91 22.60 6.28
CA PRO A 54 14.78 22.00 5.59
C PRO A 54 14.05 23.03 4.72
N THR A 55 13.81 22.69 3.45
CA THR A 55 12.97 23.49 2.54
C THR A 55 11.78 22.66 2.04
N LEU A 56 10.69 23.34 1.66
CA LEU A 56 9.52 22.65 1.09
C LEU A 56 9.86 21.95 -0.24
N LEU A 57 10.72 22.57 -1.06
CA LEU A 57 11.17 22.00 -2.33
C LEU A 57 11.92 20.69 -2.08
N THR A 58 12.93 20.72 -1.22
CA THR A 58 13.73 19.53 -0.91
C THR A 58 12.93 18.47 -0.15
N ALA A 59 11.94 18.87 0.67
CA ALA A 59 11.01 17.94 1.30
C ALA A 59 10.23 17.11 0.26
N TYR A 60 9.90 17.70 -0.89
CA TYR A 60 9.25 17.00 -1.99
C TYR A 60 10.27 16.22 -2.85
N THR A 61 11.28 16.92 -3.40
CA THR A 61 12.17 16.37 -4.44
C THR A 61 13.07 15.25 -3.94
N ALA A 62 13.44 15.27 -2.66
CA ALA A 62 14.32 14.25 -2.08
C ALA A 62 13.77 12.84 -2.26
N ASN A 63 12.45 12.68 -2.24
CA ASN A 63 11.80 11.38 -2.41
C ASN A 63 11.99 10.80 -3.82
N PHE A 64 12.46 11.58 -4.80
CA PHE A 64 12.73 11.13 -6.17
C PHE A 64 14.22 10.96 -6.47
N VAL A 65 15.10 11.30 -5.50
CA VAL A 65 16.56 11.25 -5.68
C VAL A 65 17.11 9.87 -5.28
N HIS A 66 17.95 9.31 -6.15
CA HIS A 66 18.72 8.10 -5.89
C HIS A 66 20.17 8.27 -6.34
N PHE A 67 21.10 7.75 -5.54
CA PHE A 67 22.55 7.76 -5.84
C PHE A 67 23.08 6.39 -6.29
N ARG A 68 22.34 5.31 -6.00
CA ARG A 68 22.74 3.93 -6.30
C ARG A 68 21.70 3.24 -7.18
N VAL A 69 22.14 2.48 -8.17
CA VAL A 69 21.27 1.76 -9.12
C VAL A 69 20.40 0.74 -8.38
N GLU A 70 20.96 0.06 -7.38
CA GLU A 70 20.26 -0.95 -6.58
C GLU A 70 19.10 -0.31 -5.80
N HIS A 71 19.32 0.89 -5.26
CA HIS A 71 18.30 1.61 -4.52
C HIS A 71 17.18 2.13 -5.44
N LEU A 72 17.53 2.59 -6.66
CA LEU A 72 16.54 2.95 -7.68
C LEU A 72 15.74 1.72 -8.12
N ALA A 73 16.43 0.63 -8.47
CA ALA A 73 15.82 -0.61 -8.96
C ALA A 73 14.85 -1.21 -7.94
N ALA A 74 15.24 -1.25 -6.65
CA ALA A 74 14.36 -1.73 -5.59
C ALA A 74 13.07 -0.90 -5.47
N ASN A 75 13.17 0.42 -5.58
CA ASN A 75 12.01 1.31 -5.52
C ASN A 75 11.13 1.23 -6.77
N VAL A 76 11.73 1.17 -7.96
CA VAL A 76 10.98 1.00 -9.23
C VAL A 76 10.27 -0.34 -9.25
N ALA A 77 10.95 -1.43 -8.88
CA ALA A 77 10.36 -2.76 -8.81
C ALA A 77 9.24 -2.81 -7.76
N GLY A 78 9.48 -2.27 -6.55
CA GLY A 78 8.48 -2.18 -5.50
C GLY A 78 7.27 -1.37 -5.93
N TYR A 79 7.47 -0.23 -6.58
CA TYR A 79 6.39 0.60 -7.11
C TYR A 79 5.57 -0.13 -8.18
N ILE A 80 6.22 -0.72 -9.21
CA ILE A 80 5.53 -1.45 -10.28
C ILE A 80 4.70 -2.59 -9.69
N LEU A 81 5.27 -3.34 -8.74
CA LEU A 81 4.61 -4.45 -8.10
C LEU A 81 3.40 -3.99 -7.27
N LEU A 82 3.60 -3.08 -6.32
CA LEU A 82 2.57 -2.67 -5.37
C LEU A 82 1.51 -1.78 -6.02
N ALA A 83 1.91 -0.77 -6.80
CA ALA A 83 0.98 0.11 -7.48
C ALA A 83 0.27 -0.62 -8.64
N GLY A 84 0.97 -1.49 -9.38
CA GLY A 84 0.39 -2.29 -10.44
C GLY A 84 -0.64 -3.30 -9.92
N THR A 85 -0.29 -4.08 -8.89
CA THR A 85 -1.24 -4.98 -8.23
C THR A 85 -2.39 -4.21 -7.59
N GLY A 86 -2.11 -3.11 -6.88
CA GLY A 86 -3.14 -2.27 -6.29
C GLY A 86 -4.12 -1.72 -7.34
N TYR A 87 -3.61 -1.24 -8.46
CA TYR A 87 -4.44 -0.77 -9.57
C TYR A 87 -5.32 -1.89 -10.14
N ALA A 88 -4.74 -3.07 -10.40
CA ALA A 88 -5.48 -4.23 -10.90
C ALA A 88 -6.62 -4.65 -9.95
N LEU A 89 -6.33 -4.76 -8.65
CA LEU A 89 -7.34 -5.05 -7.62
C LEU A 89 -8.41 -3.97 -7.59
N ALA A 90 -8.02 -2.68 -7.66
CA ALA A 90 -8.94 -1.56 -7.60
C ALA A 90 -9.88 -1.50 -8.82
N VAL A 91 -9.39 -1.72 -10.05
CA VAL A 91 -10.25 -1.68 -11.23
C VAL A 91 -11.21 -2.88 -11.27
N LEU A 92 -10.74 -4.06 -10.88
CA LEU A 92 -11.58 -5.25 -10.77
C LEU A 92 -12.61 -5.11 -9.63
N ALA A 93 -12.29 -4.39 -8.55
CA ALA A 93 -13.25 -4.07 -7.48
C ALA A 93 -14.20 -2.90 -7.83
N GLY A 94 -14.07 -2.27 -9.00
CA GLY A 94 -14.82 -1.05 -9.32
C GLY A 94 -14.45 0.17 -8.45
N ARG A 95 -13.28 0.14 -7.80
CA ARG A 95 -12.73 1.15 -6.88
C ARG A 95 -11.60 1.98 -7.51
N ARG A 96 -11.59 2.11 -8.83
CA ARG A 96 -10.61 2.93 -9.59
C ARG A 96 -10.44 4.35 -9.04
N ARG A 97 -11.54 5.01 -8.64
CA ARG A 97 -11.49 6.39 -8.07
C ARG A 97 -10.71 6.44 -6.75
N LEU A 98 -10.93 5.46 -5.87
CA LEU A 98 -10.21 5.34 -4.59
C LEU A 98 -8.71 5.22 -4.85
N PHE A 99 -8.30 4.30 -5.72
CA PHE A 99 -6.89 4.13 -6.07
C PHE A 99 -6.30 5.41 -6.70
N GLY A 100 -7.02 6.05 -7.62
CA GLY A 100 -6.55 7.29 -8.25
C GLY A 100 -6.35 8.43 -7.24
N VAL A 101 -7.29 8.63 -6.32
CA VAL A 101 -7.19 9.65 -5.26
C VAL A 101 -6.04 9.30 -4.31
N ALA A 102 -6.00 8.08 -3.78
CA ALA A 102 -4.95 7.65 -2.88
C ALA A 102 -3.55 7.74 -3.53
N GLY A 103 -3.38 7.20 -4.73
CA GLY A 103 -2.12 7.26 -5.46
C GLY A 103 -1.67 8.69 -5.77
N THR A 104 -2.60 9.58 -6.13
CA THR A 104 -2.27 11.01 -6.33
C THR A 104 -1.81 11.66 -5.02
N THR A 105 -2.51 11.38 -3.92
CA THR A 105 -2.11 11.85 -2.58
C THR A 105 -0.72 11.32 -2.20
N TYR A 106 -0.40 10.07 -2.53
CA TYR A 106 0.91 9.47 -2.23
C TYR A 106 2.03 10.06 -3.08
N LEU A 107 1.75 10.49 -4.30
CA LEU A 107 2.75 11.09 -5.19
C LEU A 107 2.95 12.59 -4.93
N LEU A 108 1.93 13.29 -4.43
CA LEU A 108 1.95 14.74 -4.29
C LEU A 108 2.09 15.21 -2.84
N ALA A 109 1.38 14.60 -1.89
CA ALA A 109 1.34 15.06 -0.50
C ALA A 109 2.31 14.28 0.40
N PHE A 110 2.40 12.96 0.24
CA PHE A 110 3.24 12.12 1.10
C PHE A 110 4.72 12.51 1.10
N PRO A 111 5.36 12.92 -0.03
CA PRO A 111 6.75 13.35 0.00
C PRO A 111 7.00 14.46 1.04
N VAL A 112 6.13 15.47 1.08
CA VAL A 112 6.21 16.57 2.05
C VAL A 112 5.89 16.10 3.47
N VAL A 113 4.79 15.35 3.65
CA VAL A 113 4.36 14.87 4.96
C VAL A 113 5.40 13.96 5.61
N LEU A 114 5.96 13.02 4.85
CA LEU A 114 6.97 12.09 5.37
C LEU A 114 8.28 12.80 5.69
N SER A 115 8.71 13.76 4.87
CA SER A 115 9.89 14.59 5.16
C SER A 115 9.69 15.46 6.40
N ALA A 116 8.49 16.04 6.58
CA ALA A 116 8.17 16.83 7.77
C ALA A 116 8.12 15.99 9.05
N LEU A 117 7.45 14.83 9.03
CA LEU A 117 7.38 13.91 10.18
C LEU A 117 8.77 13.40 10.57
N ASN A 118 9.67 13.27 9.60
CA ASN A 118 11.07 12.91 9.84
C ASN A 118 11.84 13.94 10.65
N LEU A 119 11.46 15.23 10.63
CA LEU A 119 12.08 16.26 11.47
C LEU A 119 11.81 16.05 12.97
N ALA A 120 10.79 15.26 13.33
CA ALA A 120 10.52 14.90 14.72
C ALA A 120 11.62 14.02 15.34
N VAL A 121 12.55 13.50 14.52
CA VAL A 121 13.73 12.75 14.95
C VAL A 121 14.98 13.55 14.57
N PRO A 122 15.47 14.46 15.45
CA PRO A 122 16.60 15.33 15.13
C PRO A 122 17.88 14.53 14.91
N ARG A 123 18.55 14.79 13.79
CA ARG A 123 19.84 14.21 13.43
C ARG A 123 20.49 15.05 12.34
N ASP A 124 21.82 15.11 12.31
CA ASP A 124 22.55 15.68 11.19
C ASP A 124 22.60 14.66 10.05
N ALA A 125 21.54 14.63 9.24
CA ALA A 125 21.38 13.67 8.17
C ALA A 125 20.67 14.27 6.97
N TYR A 126 20.80 13.56 5.85
CA TYR A 126 20.05 13.81 4.64
C TYR A 126 19.06 12.67 4.41
N THR A 127 17.86 12.98 3.92
CA THR A 127 16.91 11.98 3.42
C THR A 127 16.79 12.09 1.91
N TYR A 128 16.69 10.93 1.26
CA TYR A 128 16.39 10.78 -0.15
C TYR A 128 15.83 9.39 -0.43
N GLY A 129 15.12 9.24 -1.56
CA GLY A 129 14.61 7.97 -2.05
C GLY A 129 13.09 7.81 -1.92
N PHE A 130 12.54 7.00 -2.81
CA PHE A 130 11.10 6.89 -3.05
C PHE A 130 10.39 5.87 -2.15
N SER A 131 11.13 5.21 -1.28
CA SER A 131 10.67 4.03 -0.54
C SER A 131 9.52 4.33 0.42
N GLY A 132 9.44 5.53 1.00
CA GLY A 132 8.29 5.96 1.80
C GLY A 132 6.98 6.00 0.98
N VAL A 133 7.06 6.45 -0.28
CA VAL A 133 5.93 6.43 -1.22
C VAL A 133 5.61 4.99 -1.66
N VAL A 134 6.62 4.16 -1.89
CA VAL A 134 6.41 2.72 -2.17
C VAL A 134 5.69 2.03 -1.01
N MET A 135 6.07 2.32 0.24
CA MET A 135 5.38 1.79 1.42
C MET A 135 3.95 2.31 1.54
N ALA A 136 3.65 3.52 1.04
CA ALA A 136 2.27 4.00 0.97
C ALA A 136 1.40 3.12 0.06
N PHE A 137 1.93 2.67 -1.08
CA PHE A 137 1.22 1.69 -1.91
C PHE A 137 1.08 0.33 -1.21
N ALA A 138 2.08 -0.12 -0.44
CA ALA A 138 1.95 -1.31 0.39
C ALA A 138 0.85 -1.18 1.46
N GLY A 139 0.73 -0.01 2.11
CA GLY A 139 -0.29 0.29 3.11
C GLY A 139 -1.71 0.30 2.56
N LEU A 140 -1.88 0.64 1.27
CA LEU A 140 -3.18 0.63 0.60
C LEU A 140 -3.63 -0.79 0.20
N LEU A 141 -2.71 -1.74 -0.03
CA LEU A 141 -3.04 -3.07 -0.54
C LEU A 141 -4.01 -3.88 0.33
N PRO A 142 -3.90 -3.92 1.68
CA PRO A 142 -4.88 -4.60 2.52
C PRO A 142 -6.32 -4.19 2.23
N LEU A 143 -6.55 -2.88 2.07
CA LEU A 143 -7.85 -2.33 1.77
C LEU A 143 -8.36 -2.74 0.39
N LEU A 144 -7.51 -2.62 -0.63
CA LEU A 144 -7.88 -3.00 -1.99
C LEU A 144 -8.13 -4.51 -2.13
N LEU A 145 -7.39 -5.34 -1.40
CA LEU A 145 -7.58 -6.79 -1.41
C LEU A 145 -8.92 -7.20 -0.80
N VAL A 146 -9.34 -6.56 0.30
CA VAL A 146 -10.65 -6.83 0.93
C VAL A 146 -11.79 -6.35 0.04
N LEU A 147 -11.68 -5.15 -0.55
CA LEU A 147 -12.65 -4.63 -1.52
C LEU A 147 -12.76 -5.51 -2.76
N TYR A 148 -11.63 -6.01 -3.25
CA TYR A 148 -11.58 -6.97 -4.34
C TYR A 148 -12.24 -8.30 -3.96
N ALA A 149 -11.95 -8.84 -2.78
CA ALA A 149 -12.56 -10.07 -2.30
C ALA A 149 -14.08 -9.93 -2.15
N GLN A 150 -14.55 -8.78 -1.66
CA GLN A 150 -15.98 -8.46 -1.59
C GLN A 150 -16.66 -8.52 -2.95
N GLU A 151 -16.08 -7.87 -3.96
CA GLU A 151 -16.69 -7.76 -5.29
C GLU A 151 -16.55 -9.05 -6.12
N GLN A 152 -15.37 -9.68 -6.06
CA GLN A 152 -14.97 -10.74 -6.98
C GLN A 152 -14.98 -12.13 -6.40
N LEU A 153 -15.08 -12.31 -5.08
CA LEU A 153 -15.08 -13.64 -4.47
C LEU A 153 -16.34 -13.83 -3.63
N ASP A 154 -16.59 -12.96 -2.66
CA ASP A 154 -17.72 -13.10 -1.75
C ASP A 154 -18.31 -11.78 -1.26
N PRO A 155 -19.56 -11.44 -1.62
CA PRO A 155 -20.21 -10.21 -1.20
C PRO A 155 -20.44 -10.12 0.32
N HIS A 156 -20.29 -11.21 1.06
CA HIS A 156 -20.33 -11.19 2.53
C HIS A 156 -19.02 -10.73 3.16
N VAL A 157 -17.93 -10.61 2.39
CA VAL A 157 -16.71 -9.94 2.87
C VAL A 157 -17.02 -8.46 3.02
N ARG A 158 -16.73 -7.91 4.20
CA ARG A 158 -17.02 -6.52 4.55
C ARG A 158 -15.73 -5.74 4.74
N VAL A 159 -15.76 -4.46 4.39
CA VAL A 159 -14.63 -3.52 4.57
C VAL A 159 -14.18 -3.43 6.03
N ARG A 160 -15.09 -3.61 7.00
CA ARG A 160 -14.75 -3.65 8.43
C ARG A 160 -13.74 -4.73 8.83
N TYR A 161 -13.48 -5.73 7.99
CA TYR A 161 -12.48 -6.78 8.25
C TYR A 161 -11.07 -6.38 7.85
N THR A 162 -10.93 -5.28 7.09
CA THR A 162 -9.63 -4.80 6.59
C THR A 162 -8.59 -4.56 7.67
N PRO A 163 -8.93 -3.97 8.84
CA PRO A 163 -7.94 -3.77 9.89
C PRO A 163 -7.28 -5.08 10.36
N GLY A 164 -7.97 -6.23 10.28
CA GLY A 164 -7.36 -7.52 10.59
C GLY A 164 -6.15 -7.85 9.70
N LEU A 165 -6.23 -7.54 8.40
CA LEU A 165 -5.12 -7.74 7.48
C LEU A 165 -4.00 -6.70 7.68
N PHE A 166 -4.37 -5.46 8.01
CA PHE A 166 -3.39 -4.44 8.41
C PHE A 166 -2.60 -4.85 9.66
N PHE A 167 -3.28 -5.38 10.69
CA PHE A 167 -2.63 -5.87 11.91
C PHE A 167 -1.78 -7.12 11.66
N ALA A 168 -2.19 -8.00 10.74
CA ALA A 168 -1.37 -9.15 10.34
C ALA A 168 -0.04 -8.69 9.73
N THR A 169 -0.09 -7.75 8.79
CA THR A 169 1.13 -7.16 8.21
C THR A 169 1.93 -6.37 9.25
N LEU A 170 1.28 -5.66 10.18
CA LEU A 170 1.96 -4.96 11.28
C LEU A 170 2.74 -5.92 12.17
N ALA A 171 2.17 -7.08 12.49
CA ALA A 171 2.86 -8.12 13.25
C ALA A 171 4.10 -8.62 12.49
N VAL A 172 3.99 -8.85 11.18
CA VAL A 172 5.13 -9.24 10.33
C VAL A 172 6.21 -8.14 10.31
N ILE A 173 5.83 -6.88 10.06
CA ILE A 173 6.78 -5.75 10.06
C ILE A 173 7.51 -5.66 11.40
N THR A 174 6.79 -5.81 12.52
CA THR A 174 7.38 -5.73 13.86
C THR A 174 8.44 -6.82 14.07
N VAL A 175 8.18 -8.04 13.61
CA VAL A 175 9.11 -9.18 13.74
C VAL A 175 10.32 -9.03 12.82
N VAL A 176 10.10 -8.57 11.58
CA VAL A 176 11.15 -8.55 10.54
C VAL A 176 12.03 -7.31 10.65
N ALA A 177 11.47 -6.18 11.07
CA ALA A 177 12.12 -4.88 10.88
C ALA A 177 12.66 -4.23 12.17
N LEU A 178 12.11 -4.60 13.33
CA LEU A 178 12.47 -3.95 14.59
C LEU A 178 13.40 -4.83 15.44
N PRO A 179 14.31 -4.23 16.24
CA PRO A 179 15.16 -4.97 17.17
C PRO A 179 14.33 -5.77 18.17
N HIS A 180 14.77 -6.98 18.52
CA HIS A 180 14.06 -7.85 19.45
C HIS A 180 14.20 -7.38 20.91
N THR A 181 13.29 -6.50 21.32
CA THR A 181 13.11 -5.98 22.68
C THR A 181 11.76 -6.40 23.26
N THR A 182 11.60 -6.31 24.59
CA THR A 182 10.31 -6.56 25.26
C THR A 182 9.18 -5.70 24.68
N LEU A 183 9.46 -4.44 24.36
CA LEU A 183 8.48 -3.53 23.76
C LEU A 183 8.01 -4.02 22.38
N THR A 184 8.94 -4.40 21.51
CA THR A 184 8.60 -4.95 20.18
C THR A 184 7.84 -6.27 20.28
N PHE A 185 8.15 -7.14 21.24
CA PHE A 185 7.36 -8.33 21.48
C PHE A 185 5.94 -8.00 21.98
N ALA A 186 5.79 -6.98 22.83
CA ALA A 186 4.48 -6.51 23.28
C ALA A 186 3.65 -5.94 22.10
N ILE A 187 4.27 -5.16 21.22
CA ILE A 187 3.61 -4.62 20.00
C ILE A 187 3.20 -5.77 19.06
N ALA A 188 4.09 -6.73 18.81
CA ALA A 188 3.78 -7.89 17.97
C ALA A 188 2.65 -8.75 18.58
N GLY A 189 2.67 -8.93 19.91
CA GLY A 189 1.63 -9.63 20.66
C GLY A 189 0.28 -8.92 20.55
N ALA A 190 0.24 -7.59 20.71
CA ALA A 190 -0.96 -6.79 20.56
C ALA A 190 -1.51 -6.83 19.12
N ALA A 191 -0.65 -6.71 18.10
CA ALA A 191 -1.04 -6.83 16.71
C ALA A 191 -1.61 -8.23 16.41
N THR A 192 -0.97 -9.30 16.90
CA THR A 192 -1.44 -10.68 16.75
C THR A 192 -2.76 -10.92 17.47
N PHE A 193 -2.94 -10.35 18.66
CA PHE A 193 -4.22 -10.37 19.37
C PHE A 193 -5.33 -9.72 18.54
N MET A 194 -5.07 -8.55 17.95
CA MET A 194 -6.04 -7.90 17.06
C MET A 194 -6.37 -8.74 15.83
N VAL A 195 -5.41 -9.45 15.24
CA VAL A 195 -5.67 -10.44 14.17
C VAL A 195 -6.65 -11.50 14.66
N GLY A 196 -6.46 -12.02 15.88
CA GLY A 196 -7.38 -12.97 16.51
C GLY A 196 -8.80 -12.41 16.69
N VAL A 197 -8.93 -11.17 17.18
CA VAL A 197 -10.21 -10.48 17.35
C VAL A 197 -10.96 -10.36 16.02
N TYR A 198 -10.29 -9.87 14.98
CA TYR A 198 -10.90 -9.77 13.64
C TYR A 198 -11.18 -11.14 13.03
N GLY A 199 -10.33 -12.14 13.26
CA GLY A 199 -10.56 -13.52 12.84
C GLY A 199 -11.80 -14.14 13.48
N LEU A 200 -12.02 -13.89 14.77
CA LEU A 200 -13.23 -14.30 15.49
C LEU A 200 -14.47 -13.59 14.96
N SER A 201 -14.39 -12.27 14.70
CA SER A 201 -15.49 -11.52 14.09
C SER A 201 -15.86 -12.04 12.68
N ILE A 202 -14.86 -12.34 11.85
CA ILE A 202 -15.08 -12.96 10.54
C ILE A 202 -15.75 -14.34 10.71
N ARG A 203 -15.31 -15.12 11.70
CA ARG A 203 -15.86 -16.45 11.97
C ARG A 203 -17.31 -16.37 12.47
N SER A 204 -17.63 -15.43 13.36
CA SER A 204 -18.99 -15.27 13.91
C SER A 204 -19.98 -14.83 12.84
N ASP A 205 -19.52 -14.06 11.86
CA ASP A 205 -20.34 -13.57 10.75
C ASP A 205 -20.48 -14.57 9.59
N ARG A 206 -19.92 -15.78 9.71
CA ARG A 206 -20.00 -16.77 8.63
C ARG A 206 -21.42 -17.27 8.45
N HIS A 207 -21.97 -17.00 7.28
CA HIS A 207 -23.23 -17.60 6.82
C HIS A 207 -23.02 -19.05 6.36
N ARG A 208 -24.08 -19.88 6.51
CA ARG A 208 -24.13 -21.25 5.97
C ARG A 208 -24.36 -21.18 4.45
N GLY A 209 -23.27 -21.18 3.69
CA GLY A 209 -23.27 -21.18 2.22
C GLY A 209 -21.96 -21.70 1.64
N VAL A 210 -21.79 -21.60 0.31
CA VAL A 210 -20.53 -21.97 -0.37
C VAL A 210 -19.37 -21.22 0.27
N THR A 211 -18.40 -21.95 0.82
CA THR A 211 -17.32 -21.35 1.60
C THR A 211 -16.43 -20.47 0.71
N PHE A 212 -15.86 -19.41 1.30
CA PHE A 212 -14.88 -18.54 0.63
C PHE A 212 -13.75 -19.34 -0.05
N ARG A 213 -13.29 -20.43 0.59
CA ARG A 213 -12.26 -21.32 0.03
C ARG A 213 -12.71 -22.02 -1.24
N THR A 214 -13.98 -22.43 -1.31
CA THR A 214 -14.55 -23.03 -2.51
C THR A 214 -14.57 -22.01 -3.65
N ARG A 215 -15.03 -20.78 -3.39
CA ARG A 215 -15.07 -19.71 -4.41
C ARG A 215 -13.69 -19.29 -4.90
N LEU A 216 -12.69 -19.34 -4.02
CA LEU A 216 -11.29 -19.10 -4.39
C LEU A 216 -10.81 -20.13 -5.41
N ARG A 217 -11.21 -21.40 -5.27
CA ARG A 217 -10.83 -22.50 -6.19
C ARG A 217 -11.64 -22.51 -7.48
N GLU A 218 -12.93 -22.18 -7.39
CA GLU A 218 -13.85 -22.23 -8.52
C GLU A 218 -13.72 -21.01 -9.47
N ARG A 219 -12.96 -19.99 -9.09
CA ARG A 219 -12.76 -18.77 -9.89
C ARG A 219 -11.30 -18.63 -10.35
N PRO A 220 -10.88 -19.36 -11.40
CA PRO A 220 -9.52 -19.28 -11.92
C PRO A 220 -9.16 -17.85 -12.35
N GLY A 221 -7.91 -17.43 -12.13
CA GLY A 221 -7.44 -16.07 -12.32
C GLY A 221 -7.86 -15.11 -11.21
N TYR A 222 -9.12 -15.11 -10.80
CA TYR A 222 -9.59 -14.22 -9.73
C TYR A 222 -9.10 -14.67 -8.35
N GLY A 223 -9.15 -15.97 -8.06
CA GLY A 223 -8.60 -16.53 -6.83
C GLY A 223 -7.08 -16.40 -6.77
N ASP A 224 -6.41 -16.59 -7.91
CA ASP A 224 -4.95 -16.44 -8.02
C ASP A 224 -4.52 -15.00 -7.72
N ALA A 225 -5.22 -13.99 -8.27
CA ALA A 225 -4.98 -12.59 -7.98
C ALA A 225 -5.15 -12.26 -6.48
N PHE A 226 -6.14 -12.88 -5.81
CA PHE A 226 -6.31 -12.73 -4.37
C PHE A 226 -5.14 -13.34 -3.59
N ILE A 227 -4.72 -14.57 -3.93
CA ILE A 227 -3.60 -15.25 -3.27
C ILE A 227 -2.30 -14.48 -3.48
N LEU A 228 -2.04 -14.00 -4.70
CA LEU A 228 -0.88 -13.17 -5.02
C LEU A 228 -0.91 -11.86 -4.24
N GLY A 229 -2.07 -11.19 -4.16
CA GLY A 229 -2.23 -9.97 -3.35
C GLY A 229 -1.97 -10.21 -1.87
N LEU A 230 -2.49 -11.32 -1.31
CA LEU A 230 -2.24 -11.70 0.08
C LEU A 230 -0.76 -12.03 0.32
N GLY A 231 -0.14 -12.76 -0.61
CA GLY A 231 1.29 -13.07 -0.59
C GLY A 231 2.15 -11.81 -0.64
N LEU A 232 1.78 -10.81 -1.44
CA LEU A 232 2.48 -9.52 -1.47
C LEU A 232 2.32 -8.76 -0.14
N ILE A 233 1.12 -8.72 0.43
CA ILE A 233 0.86 -8.01 1.69
C ILE A 233 1.68 -8.61 2.86
N LEU A 234 1.83 -9.92 2.91
CA LEU A 234 2.56 -10.60 3.98
C LEU A 234 4.05 -10.79 3.67
N GLY A 235 4.42 -10.89 2.39
CA GLY A 235 5.77 -11.17 1.92
C GLY A 235 6.60 -9.93 1.62
N TYR A 236 5.97 -8.84 1.15
CA TYR A 236 6.69 -7.61 0.84
C TYR A 236 7.44 -6.99 2.04
N PRO A 237 6.96 -7.07 3.31
CA PRO A 237 7.72 -6.58 4.46
C PRO A 237 9.16 -7.11 4.57
N PHE A 238 9.43 -8.34 4.12
CA PHE A 238 10.77 -8.95 4.12
C PHE A 238 11.77 -8.26 3.20
N VAL A 239 11.29 -7.51 2.20
CA VAL A 239 12.11 -6.76 1.25
C VAL A 239 11.97 -5.25 1.49
N GLY A 240 10.78 -4.79 1.85
CA GLY A 240 10.45 -3.40 2.12
C GLY A 240 11.02 -2.85 3.43
N PHE A 241 11.44 -3.71 4.36
CA PHE A 241 12.00 -3.31 5.65
C PHE A 241 13.29 -4.10 6.00
N PRO A 242 14.44 -3.81 5.35
CA PRO A 242 15.70 -4.52 5.59
C PRO A 242 16.26 -4.25 6.99
N THR A 243 16.89 -5.26 7.60
CA THR A 243 17.44 -5.24 8.98
C THR A 243 18.82 -4.58 9.11
N THR A 244 19.51 -4.31 8.01
CA THR A 244 20.91 -3.84 8.00
C THR A 244 21.01 -2.36 7.60
N SER A 245 20.95 -1.45 8.58
CA SER A 245 21.33 -0.03 8.33
C SER A 245 21.82 0.70 9.60
N TRP A 246 22.69 0.06 10.38
CA TRP A 246 23.24 0.66 11.61
C TRP A 246 24.59 1.38 11.42
N LEU A 247 25.19 1.33 10.23
CA LEU A 247 26.41 2.08 9.92
C LEU A 247 26.20 2.99 8.71
N ASP A 248 26.50 4.26 8.92
CA ASP A 248 26.87 5.28 7.92
C ASP A 248 25.79 5.75 6.94
N SER A 249 25.10 6.84 7.33
CA SER A 249 24.48 7.86 6.46
C SER A 249 23.36 7.45 5.48
N THR A 250 23.11 6.14 5.32
CA THR A 250 22.00 5.60 4.54
C THR A 250 21.11 4.75 5.45
N ILE A 251 20.56 5.37 6.48
CA ILE A 251 19.49 4.73 7.25
C ILE A 251 18.32 4.61 6.28
N VAL A 252 18.04 3.40 5.78
CA VAL A 252 16.73 3.09 5.22
C VAL A 252 15.76 3.53 6.29
N ASN A 253 14.99 4.56 5.98
CA ASN A 253 14.26 5.29 7.00
C ASN A 253 13.06 4.44 7.42
N LEU A 254 13.33 3.48 8.29
CA LEU A 254 12.38 2.51 8.82
C LEU A 254 11.15 3.21 9.38
N TYR A 255 11.38 4.35 10.02
CA TYR A 255 10.34 5.24 10.50
C TYR A 255 9.48 5.79 9.35
N ALA A 256 10.08 6.39 8.32
CA ALA A 256 9.33 6.89 7.16
C ALA A 256 8.59 5.79 6.39
N HIS A 257 9.19 4.60 6.27
CA HIS A 257 8.54 3.42 5.69
C HIS A 257 7.30 3.03 6.49
N PHE A 258 7.45 2.91 7.80
CA PHE A 258 6.39 2.54 8.71
C PHE A 258 5.26 3.57 8.74
N VAL A 259 5.60 4.85 8.85
CA VAL A 259 4.64 5.95 8.83
C VAL A 259 3.91 6.03 7.49
N GLY A 260 4.63 5.89 6.38
CA GLY A 260 4.03 5.83 5.03
C GLY A 260 3.03 4.68 4.91
N TYR A 261 3.40 3.48 5.36
CA TYR A 261 2.51 2.32 5.41
C TYR A 261 1.25 2.58 6.26
N CYS A 262 1.42 3.08 7.49
CA CYS A 262 0.32 3.32 8.42
C CYS A 262 -0.65 4.40 7.92
N LEU A 263 -0.15 5.56 7.49
CA LEU A 263 -0.98 6.66 6.99
C LEU A 263 -1.75 6.25 5.74
N ALA A 264 -1.11 5.50 4.84
CA ALA A 264 -1.73 5.03 3.61
C ALA A 264 -2.76 3.92 3.81
N PHE A 265 -2.76 3.27 4.96
CA PHE A 265 -3.86 2.40 5.36
C PHE A 265 -4.99 3.20 6.00
N ILE A 266 -4.67 3.96 7.06
CA ILE A 266 -5.64 4.60 7.95
C ILE A 266 -6.48 5.63 7.18
N VAL A 267 -5.85 6.51 6.40
CA VAL A 267 -6.54 7.63 5.75
C VAL A 267 -7.59 7.13 4.73
N PRO A 268 -7.26 6.24 3.78
CA PRO A 268 -8.27 5.71 2.86
C PRO A 268 -9.31 4.82 3.53
N TYR A 269 -8.94 4.06 4.56
CA TYR A 269 -9.88 3.25 5.34
C TYR A 269 -10.94 4.13 6.01
N LEU A 270 -10.51 5.16 6.74
CA LEU A 270 -11.42 6.12 7.37
C LEU A 270 -12.27 6.87 6.33
N ALA A 271 -11.68 7.28 5.20
CA ALA A 271 -12.43 7.93 4.14
C ALA A 271 -13.55 7.03 3.57
N LEU A 272 -13.35 5.72 3.51
CA LEU A 272 -14.41 4.78 3.12
C LEU A 272 -15.49 4.62 4.18
N GLU A 273 -15.09 4.45 5.45
CA GLU A 273 -16.04 4.32 6.57
C GLU A 273 -16.87 5.60 6.75
N LEU A 274 -16.31 6.77 6.39
CA LEU A 274 -17.01 8.07 6.37
C LEU A 274 -17.81 8.33 5.09
N GLY A 275 -17.86 7.38 4.15
CA GLY A 275 -18.69 7.48 2.94
C GLY A 275 -18.14 8.41 1.84
N VAL A 276 -16.89 8.87 1.91
CA VAL A 276 -16.28 9.82 0.93
C VAL A 276 -16.29 9.29 -0.51
N PHE A 277 -16.30 7.95 -0.65
CA PHE A 277 -16.28 7.26 -1.95
C PHE A 277 -17.59 6.54 -2.28
N GLU A 278 -18.67 6.78 -1.53
CA GLU A 278 -19.99 6.29 -1.91
C GLU A 278 -20.43 6.90 -3.24
N ARG A 279 -21.13 6.11 -4.05
CA ARG A 279 -21.75 6.64 -5.27
C ARG A 279 -22.96 7.45 -4.83
N THR A 280 -23.00 8.74 -5.16
CA THR A 280 -24.17 9.60 -5.02
C THR A 280 -25.34 8.92 -5.76
N GLY A 281 -26.22 8.22 -5.03
CA GLY A 281 -27.28 7.43 -5.63
C GLY A 281 -27.94 6.35 -4.74
N SER A 282 -27.42 6.04 -3.55
CA SER A 282 -28.05 5.07 -2.63
C SER A 282 -28.47 5.65 -1.28
N ARG A 283 -28.78 6.96 -1.21
CA ARG A 283 -29.65 7.47 -0.15
C ARG A 283 -31.09 7.40 -0.66
N SER A 284 -31.69 6.23 -0.55
CA SER A 284 -33.14 6.05 -0.69
C SER A 284 -33.63 5.14 0.43
N ASN A 285 -34.41 5.74 1.32
CA ASN A 285 -35.26 5.15 2.36
C ASN A 285 -34.60 4.21 3.37
N ASP A 286 -34.30 4.76 4.54
CA ASP A 286 -34.87 4.22 5.79
C ASP A 286 -35.32 5.42 6.63
N GLY A 287 -36.65 5.59 6.68
CA GLY A 287 -37.36 6.35 7.69
C GLY A 287 -38.15 5.37 8.54
#